data_AF-A0A938WIG1-F1
#
_entry.id   AF-A0A938WIG1-F1
#
_cell.length_a   1.000
_cell.length_b   1.000
_cell.length_c   1.000
_cell.angle_alpha   90.00
_cell.angle_beta   90.00
_cell.angle_gamma   90.00
#
_symmetry.space_group_name_H-M   'P 1'
#
loop_
_entity.id
_entity.type
_entity.pdbx_description
1 polymer ?
#
loop_
_entity_poly.entity_id
_entity_poly.type
_entity_poly.pdbx_seq_one_letter_code
_entity_poly.pdbx_strand_id
1 'polypeptide(L)'
;MTPADERMLQLLQKWQKSLELHAHYAALPDDQYWLVQPWPTHQRPTRWVIDLARQRLADLQQIVQQRLAAGDPSLSEALELMTFLTNLVGSQHVERFVPLAEPEHERRLESPPPKSTGATSTSTVLRPGGAPARPAAARGRGAAKAAKSTNDSTITAVVKDAQRLLSWGRQWHELPEAIARIAGRPEAAQVRQILRARRAAIEQQVGEGNTH
;
A
#
# COMPACT_ATOMS: atom_id res chain seq x y z
N MET A 1 31.11 -9.29 -9.45
CA MET A 1 30.03 -8.29 -9.53
C MET A 1 29.55 -8.27 -10.97
N THR A 2 28.26 -8.49 -11.18
CA THR A 2 27.63 -8.66 -12.49
C THR A 2 26.93 -7.38 -12.96
N PRO A 3 26.59 -7.24 -14.25
CA PRO A 3 25.77 -6.12 -14.74
C PRO A 3 24.37 -6.06 -14.10
N ALA A 4 23.82 -7.19 -13.65
CA ALA A 4 22.57 -7.24 -12.90
C ALA A 4 22.76 -6.60 -11.51
N ASP A 5 23.85 -6.91 -10.83
CA ASP A 5 24.20 -6.33 -9.53
C ASP A 5 24.34 -4.81 -9.59
N GLU A 6 25.05 -4.29 -10.60
CA GLU A 6 25.26 -2.85 -10.78
C GLU A 6 23.94 -2.11 -11.01
N ARG A 7 23.11 -2.61 -11.93
CA ARG A 7 21.78 -2.03 -12.19
C ARG A 7 20.89 -2.10 -10.96
N MET A 8 20.99 -3.17 -10.18
CA MET A 8 20.21 -3.31 -8.96
C MET A 8 20.63 -2.32 -7.88
N LEU A 9 21.93 -2.13 -7.66
CA LEU A 9 22.42 -1.11 -6.74
C LEU A 9 22.01 0.31 -7.16
N GLN A 10 22.09 0.63 -8.45
CA GLN A 10 21.62 1.91 -8.99
C GLN A 10 20.12 2.11 -8.75
N LEU A 11 19.30 1.07 -8.96
CA LEU A 11 17.86 1.14 -8.72
C LEU A 11 17.54 1.37 -7.24
N LEU A 12 18.18 0.61 -6.34
CA LEU A 12 18.01 0.75 -4.90
C LEU A 12 18.41 2.15 -4.43
N GLN A 13 19.49 2.71 -4.99
CA GLN A 13 19.91 4.08 -4.69
C GLN A 13 18.91 5.13 -5.20
N LYS A 14 18.35 4.94 -6.40
CA LYS A 14 17.30 5.82 -6.94
C LYS A 14 16.05 5.80 -6.05
N TRP A 15 15.62 4.61 -5.62
CA TRP A 15 14.49 4.46 -4.70
C TRP A 15 14.75 5.09 -3.35
N GLN A 16 15.97 4.98 -2.82
CA GLN A 16 16.33 5.60 -1.55
C GLN A 16 16.19 7.11 -1.60
N LYS A 17 16.77 7.75 -2.62
CA LYS A 17 16.66 9.20 -2.82
C LYS A 17 15.21 9.65 -2.97
N SER A 18 14.43 8.90 -3.75
CA SER A 18 13.01 9.18 -3.94
C SER A 18 12.23 9.14 -2.62
N LEU A 19 12.48 8.14 -1.77
CA LEU A 19 11.81 8.02 -0.48
C LEU A 19 12.26 9.09 0.52
N GLU A 20 13.52 9.52 0.46
CA GLU A 20 14.02 10.65 1.24
C GLU A 20 13.29 11.94 0.85
N LEU A 21 13.12 12.23 -0.44
CA LEU A 21 12.35 13.38 -0.92
C LEU A 21 10.88 13.31 -0.45
N HIS A 22 10.23 12.15 -0.59
CA HIS A 22 8.86 11.97 -0.10
C HIS A 22 8.74 12.16 1.42
N ALA A 23 9.75 11.78 2.20
CA ALA A 23 9.75 12.02 3.64
C ALA A 23 9.74 13.53 3.96
N HIS A 24 10.42 14.35 3.15
CA HIS A 24 10.36 15.81 3.25
C HIS A 24 9.00 16.35 2.77
N TYR A 25 8.50 15.86 1.63
CA TYR A 25 7.23 16.33 1.05
C TYR A 25 6.00 15.92 1.87
N ALA A 26 6.09 14.83 2.64
CA ALA A 26 5.04 14.41 3.55
C ALA A 26 4.80 15.39 4.71
N ALA A 27 5.77 16.27 5.00
CA ALA A 27 5.61 17.33 5.98
C ALA A 27 4.88 18.57 5.42
N LEU A 28 4.76 18.68 4.10
CA LEU A 28 4.10 19.82 3.46
C LEU A 28 2.57 19.75 3.59
N PRO A 29 1.88 20.90 3.58
CA PRO A 29 0.43 20.98 3.40
C PRO A 29 -0.05 20.25 2.14
N ASP A 30 -1.30 19.75 2.17
CA ASP A 30 -1.88 18.92 1.11
C ASP A 30 -1.85 19.58 -0.27
N ASP A 31 -2.14 20.88 -0.34
CA ASP A 31 -2.14 21.68 -1.57
C ASP A 31 -0.72 21.84 -2.15
N GLN A 32 0.28 21.95 -1.28
CA GLN A 32 1.67 22.15 -1.67
C GLN A 32 2.33 20.87 -2.21
N TYR A 33 1.98 19.70 -1.65
CA TYR A 33 2.52 18.41 -2.09
C TYR A 33 2.35 18.17 -3.60
N TRP A 34 1.17 18.51 -4.13
CA TRP A 34 0.85 18.32 -5.55
C TRP A 34 1.60 19.27 -6.49
N LEU A 35 2.16 20.36 -5.96
CA LEU A 35 2.88 21.38 -6.72
C LEU A 35 4.38 21.11 -6.79
N VAL A 36 4.92 20.28 -5.89
CA VAL A 36 6.36 20.01 -5.79
C VAL A 36 6.91 19.38 -7.06
N GLN A 37 6.18 18.42 -7.66
CA GLN A 37 6.59 17.76 -8.90
C GLN A 37 5.38 17.46 -9.81
N PRO A 38 5.58 17.27 -11.12
CA PRO A 38 4.54 16.80 -12.02
C PRO A 38 4.22 15.32 -11.77
N TRP A 39 3.47 15.04 -10.71
CA TRP A 39 3.14 13.68 -10.32
C TRP A 39 2.21 12.99 -11.33
N PRO A 40 2.36 11.67 -11.55
CA PRO A 40 1.30 10.87 -12.15
C PRO A 40 0.08 10.81 -11.22
N THR A 41 -1.08 10.42 -11.75
CA THR A 41 -2.27 10.19 -10.91
C THR A 41 -1.98 9.12 -9.87
N HIS A 42 -2.01 9.48 -8.59
CA HIS A 42 -1.76 8.58 -7.47
C HIS A 42 -2.47 9.09 -6.21
N GLN A 43 -2.60 8.24 -5.19
CA GLN A 43 -3.01 8.67 -3.85
C GLN A 43 -1.78 9.15 -3.08
N ARG A 44 -1.88 10.33 -2.42
CA ARG A 44 -0.78 10.87 -1.61
C ARG A 44 -0.30 9.81 -0.60
N PRO A 45 0.99 9.43 -0.63
CA PRO A 45 1.55 8.52 0.36
C PRO A 45 1.46 9.14 1.74
N THR A 46 0.97 8.38 2.71
CA THR A 46 0.99 8.80 4.11
C THR A 46 2.39 8.66 4.69
N ARG A 47 2.73 9.46 5.70
CA ARG A 47 4.05 9.45 6.33
C ARG A 47 4.49 8.06 6.78
N TRP A 48 3.58 7.29 7.40
CA TRP A 48 3.88 5.93 7.83
C TRP A 48 4.20 4.98 6.67
N VAL A 49 3.56 5.14 5.49
CA VAL A 49 3.86 4.32 4.31
C VAL A 49 5.27 4.62 3.81
N ILE A 50 5.68 5.89 3.83
CA ILE A 50 7.02 6.30 3.42
C ILE A 50 8.05 5.73 4.40
N ASP A 51 7.82 5.84 5.71
CA ASP A 51 8.72 5.30 6.73
C ASP A 51 8.85 3.77 6.62
N LEU A 52 7.74 3.06 6.40
CA LEU A 52 7.74 1.62 6.16
C LEU A 52 8.50 1.25 4.88
N ALA A 53 8.29 1.99 3.79
CA ALA A 53 8.99 1.77 2.53
C ALA A 53 10.51 1.97 2.69
N ARG A 54 10.93 2.98 3.47
CA ARG A 54 12.35 3.21 3.79
C ARG A 54 12.96 2.06 4.58
N GLN A 55 12.25 1.56 5.59
CA GLN A 55 12.70 0.39 6.36
C GLN A 55 12.88 -0.83 5.45
N ARG A 56 11.88 -1.14 4.62
CA ARG A 56 11.95 -2.31 3.71
C ARG A 56 13.02 -2.15 2.64
N LEU A 57 13.28 -0.93 2.19
CA LEU A 57 14.38 -0.66 1.28
C LEU A 57 15.75 -0.90 1.96
N ALA A 58 15.91 -0.48 3.22
CA ALA A 58 17.13 -0.73 3.97
C ALA A 58 17.36 -2.24 4.20
N ASP A 59 16.31 -2.97 4.58
CA ASP A 59 16.36 -4.44 4.72
C ASP A 59 16.82 -5.09 3.39
N LEU A 60 16.24 -4.66 2.26
CA LEU A 60 16.58 -5.18 0.93
C LEU A 60 18.02 -4.83 0.53
N GLN A 61 18.48 -3.62 0.81
CA GLN A 61 19.87 -3.22 0.58
C GLN A 61 20.85 -4.10 1.36
N GLN A 62 20.55 -4.39 2.64
CA GLN A 62 21.37 -5.29 3.46
C GLN A 62 21.43 -6.70 2.88
N ILE A 63 20.28 -7.26 2.47
CA ILE A 63 20.22 -8.60 1.88
C ILE A 63 21.05 -8.64 0.59
N VAL A 64 20.92 -7.64 -0.30
CA VAL A 64 21.71 -7.56 -1.54
C VAL A 64 23.19 -7.44 -1.22
N GLN A 65 23.60 -6.56 -0.31
CA GLN A 65 25.02 -6.41 0.08
C GLN A 65 25.61 -7.70 0.64
N GLN A 66 24.87 -8.42 1.49
CA GLN A 66 25.30 -9.72 2.02
C GLN A 66 25.52 -10.74 0.91
N ARG A 67 24.62 -10.79 -0.09
CA ARG A 67 24.72 -11.71 -1.23
C ARG A 67 25.88 -11.35 -2.16
N LEU A 68 26.11 -10.06 -2.40
CA LEU A 68 27.26 -9.57 -3.16
C LEU A 68 28.57 -9.93 -2.48
N ALA A 69 28.65 -9.74 -1.15
CA ALA A 69 29.82 -10.12 -0.37
C ALA A 69 30.09 -11.64 -0.40
N ALA A 70 29.03 -12.45 -0.48
CA ALA A 70 29.11 -13.90 -0.66
C ALA A 70 29.41 -14.32 -2.12
N GLY A 71 29.42 -13.39 -3.08
CA GLY A 71 29.64 -13.68 -4.50
C GLY A 71 28.48 -14.41 -5.17
N ASP A 72 27.25 -14.32 -4.62
CA ASP A 72 26.04 -14.98 -5.13
C ASP A 72 25.17 -14.00 -5.92
N PRO A 73 25.20 -14.02 -7.28
CA PRO A 73 24.43 -13.10 -8.12
C PRO A 73 22.97 -13.51 -8.31
N SER A 74 22.57 -14.70 -7.83
CA SER A 74 21.25 -15.28 -8.14
C SER A 74 20.08 -14.42 -7.66
N LEU A 75 20.26 -13.69 -6.56
CA LEU A 75 19.27 -12.75 -6.06
C LEU A 75 19.04 -11.59 -7.02
N SER A 76 20.11 -10.94 -7.49
CA SER A 76 20.02 -9.80 -8.41
C SER A 76 19.37 -10.21 -9.73
N GLU A 77 19.74 -11.38 -10.26
CA GLU A 77 19.12 -11.95 -11.46
C GLU A 77 17.62 -12.25 -11.26
N ALA A 78 17.24 -12.84 -10.13
CA ALA A 78 15.85 -13.11 -9.82
C ALA A 78 15.01 -11.82 -9.68
N LEU A 79 15.58 -10.77 -9.07
CA LEU A 79 14.92 -9.46 -8.95
C LEU A 79 14.79 -8.77 -10.31
N GLU A 80 15.77 -8.90 -11.20
CA GLU A 80 15.71 -8.39 -12.56
C GLU A 80 14.62 -9.12 -13.38
N LEU A 81 14.56 -10.45 -13.28
CA LEU A 81 13.50 -11.26 -13.90
C LEU A 81 12.13 -10.86 -13.37
N MET A 82 11.98 -10.66 -12.07
CA MET A 82 10.72 -10.17 -11.48
C MET A 82 10.35 -8.80 -12.06
N THR A 83 11.29 -7.86 -12.16
CA THR A 83 11.05 -6.53 -12.74
C THR A 83 10.58 -6.62 -14.19
N PHE A 84 11.24 -7.45 -14.99
CA PHE A 84 10.85 -7.73 -16.38
C PHE A 84 9.44 -8.32 -16.46
N LEU A 85 9.13 -9.31 -15.61
CA LEU A 85 7.82 -9.93 -15.54
C LEU A 85 6.73 -8.96 -15.05
N THR A 86 7.00 -8.07 -14.10
CA THR A 86 6.01 -7.07 -13.66
C THR A 86 5.63 -6.09 -14.76
N ASN A 87 6.57 -5.79 -15.68
CA ASN A 87 6.30 -4.94 -16.84
C ASN A 87 5.50 -5.66 -17.93
N LEU A 88 5.67 -6.98 -18.07
CA LEU A 88 5.02 -7.79 -19.11
C LEU A 88 3.65 -8.36 -18.68
N VAL A 89 3.57 -8.87 -17.45
CA VAL A 89 2.39 -9.57 -16.92
C VAL A 89 1.41 -8.58 -16.27
N GLY A 90 1.81 -7.32 -16.11
CA GLY A 90 0.96 -6.18 -15.76
C GLY A 90 0.28 -6.30 -14.40
N SER A 91 0.78 -5.61 -13.37
CA SER A 91 -0.02 -5.35 -12.17
C SER A 91 -1.04 -4.25 -12.47
N GLN A 92 -2.23 -4.62 -12.95
CA GLN A 92 -3.26 -3.63 -13.26
C GLN A 92 -3.84 -2.98 -11.98
N HIS A 93 -4.06 -1.67 -12.02
CA HIS A 93 -4.85 -0.86 -11.06
C HIS A 93 -4.23 -0.64 -9.66
N VAL A 94 -2.93 -0.36 -9.58
CA VAL A 94 -2.32 0.12 -8.32
C VAL A 94 -2.31 1.65 -8.29
N GLU A 95 -3.32 2.28 -7.70
CA GLU A 95 -3.34 3.74 -7.46
C GLU A 95 -2.63 4.14 -6.16
N ARG A 96 -2.31 3.15 -5.32
CA ARG A 96 -1.67 3.31 -4.01
C ARG A 96 -0.20 2.91 -4.11
N PHE A 97 0.57 3.73 -4.81
CA PHE A 97 2.02 3.60 -4.91
C PHE A 97 2.70 4.92 -4.54
N VAL A 98 3.99 4.86 -4.18
CA VAL A 98 4.82 6.04 -3.98
C VAL A 98 5.44 6.38 -5.33
N PRO A 99 5.11 7.52 -5.96
CA PRO A 99 5.70 7.88 -7.24
C PRO A 99 7.19 8.19 -7.07
N LEU A 100 7.98 7.97 -8.12
CA LEU A 100 9.40 8.34 -8.09
C LEU A 100 9.52 9.87 -8.00
N ALA A 101 10.15 10.34 -6.93
CA ALA A 101 10.53 11.73 -6.76
C ALA A 101 11.93 11.92 -7.34
N GLU A 102 12.07 12.88 -8.25
CA GLU A 102 13.33 13.19 -8.90
C GLU A 102 13.74 14.63 -8.53
N PRO A 103 14.96 14.85 -8.00
CA PRO A 103 15.37 16.17 -7.52
C PRO A 103 15.43 17.21 -8.63
N GLU A 104 15.71 16.79 -9.87
CA GLU A 104 15.70 17.66 -11.05
C GLU A 104 14.30 18.17 -11.45
N HIS A 105 13.25 17.52 -10.97
CA HIS A 105 11.86 17.90 -11.23
C HIS A 105 11.21 18.67 -10.07
N GLU A 106 11.96 18.95 -8.99
CA GLU A 106 11.48 19.70 -7.84
C GLU A 106 11.25 21.17 -8.19
N ARG A 107 10.01 21.62 -8.07
CA ARG A 107 9.61 23.01 -8.26
C ARG A 107 9.71 23.75 -6.94
N ARG A 108 10.38 24.90 -6.96
CA ARG A 108 10.46 25.78 -5.80
C ARG A 108 9.07 26.37 -5.53
N LEU A 109 8.45 25.99 -4.43
CA LEU A 109 7.19 26.57 -3.98
C LEU A 109 7.45 28.01 -3.52
N GLU A 110 6.94 29.00 -4.27
CA GLU A 110 6.96 30.38 -3.82
C GLU A 110 6.09 30.52 -2.56
N SER A 111 6.66 31.10 -1.50
CA SER A 111 5.88 31.42 -0.30
C SER A 111 4.84 32.48 -0.64
N PRO A 112 3.57 32.34 -0.20
CA PRO A 112 2.55 33.31 -0.54
C PRO A 112 2.86 34.69 0.06
N PRO A 113 2.72 35.80 -0.70
CA PRO A 113 2.77 37.13 -0.12
C PRO A 113 1.61 37.33 0.87
N PRO A 114 1.77 38.20 1.89
CA PRO A 114 0.73 38.42 2.90
C PRO A 114 -0.57 38.93 2.26
N LYS A 115 -1.67 38.31 2.68
CA LYS A 115 -3.04 38.54 2.18
C LYS A 115 -3.46 40.00 2.29
N SER A 116 -3.78 40.61 1.15
CA SER A 116 -4.57 41.85 1.09
C SER A 116 -6.06 41.52 1.05
N THR A 117 -6.80 42.16 1.94
CA THR A 117 -8.25 42.12 2.16
C THR A 117 -9.04 42.90 1.10
N GLY A 118 -10.16 42.35 0.67
CA GLY A 118 -11.28 43.04 -0.01
C GLY A 118 -12.29 42.00 -0.53
N ALA A 119 -13.40 41.75 0.18
CA ALA A 119 -14.73 42.36 -0.01
C ALA A 119 -15.26 42.26 -1.47
N THR A 120 -16.49 41.90 -1.83
CA THR A 120 -17.76 41.48 -1.23
C THR A 120 -18.64 41.16 -2.46
N SER A 121 -19.52 40.16 -2.43
CA SER A 121 -20.88 40.27 -3.02
C SER A 121 -21.74 39.02 -2.79
N THR A 122 -22.83 39.28 -2.09
CA THR A 122 -24.04 38.49 -1.78
C THR A 122 -24.94 38.22 -2.99
N SER A 123 -25.64 37.08 -3.00
CA SER A 123 -27.07 36.99 -3.37
C SER A 123 -27.72 35.63 -3.03
N THR A 124 -28.45 35.63 -1.91
CA THR A 124 -29.87 35.28 -1.70
C THR A 124 -30.61 34.23 -2.59
N VAL A 125 -30.98 33.11 -1.94
CA VAL A 125 -32.29 32.39 -1.82
C VAL A 125 -33.07 31.92 -3.07
N LEU A 126 -33.43 30.62 -3.12
CA LEU A 126 -34.83 30.09 -3.02
C LEU A 126 -34.92 28.56 -3.25
N ARG A 127 -35.61 27.89 -2.33
CA ARG A 127 -36.15 26.50 -2.37
C ARG A 127 -37.52 26.53 -3.06
N PRO A 128 -37.97 25.48 -3.77
CA PRO A 128 -38.83 24.42 -3.18
C PRO A 128 -38.49 23.01 -3.76
N GLY A 129 -38.79 21.83 -3.20
CA GLY A 129 -39.99 21.32 -2.54
C GLY A 129 -40.63 20.23 -3.45
N GLY A 130 -40.50 18.94 -3.11
CA GLY A 130 -41.28 17.85 -3.76
C GLY A 130 -40.58 16.48 -3.89
N ALA A 131 -40.87 15.58 -2.94
CA ALA A 131 -40.89 14.11 -3.16
C ALA A 131 -42.36 13.71 -3.52
N PRO A 132 -42.73 12.48 -3.94
CA PRO A 132 -42.03 11.19 -3.81
C PRO A 132 -42.16 10.23 -5.02
N ALA A 133 -41.50 9.06 -4.96
CA ALA A 133 -42.09 7.71 -5.19
C ALA A 133 -41.04 6.69 -5.69
N ARG A 134 -40.99 5.55 -4.99
CA ARG A 134 -40.32 4.29 -5.36
C ARG A 134 -41.32 3.43 -6.15
N PRO A 135 -40.90 2.44 -6.95
CA PRO A 135 -40.93 1.07 -6.42
C PRO A 135 -39.87 0.07 -6.96
N ALA A 136 -39.75 -1.04 -6.20
CA ALA A 136 -39.37 -2.43 -6.53
C ALA A 136 -38.15 -2.70 -7.46
N ALA A 137 -37.04 -3.25 -6.96
CA ALA A 137 -36.80 -4.67 -6.62
C ALA A 137 -36.64 -5.60 -7.84
N ALA A 138 -35.42 -6.12 -8.03
CA ALA A 138 -35.20 -7.43 -8.62
C ALA A 138 -33.98 -8.09 -7.96
N ARG A 139 -34.24 -9.23 -7.34
CA ARG A 139 -33.27 -10.16 -6.75
C ARG A 139 -32.64 -10.96 -7.88
N GLY A 140 -31.31 -11.10 -7.87
CA GLY A 140 -30.60 -12.19 -8.53
C GLY A 140 -29.85 -13.00 -7.48
N ARG A 141 -30.41 -14.14 -7.07
CA ARG A 141 -29.71 -15.19 -6.32
C ARG A 141 -29.13 -16.18 -7.32
N GLY A 142 -27.94 -16.71 -7.02
CA GLY A 142 -27.62 -18.10 -7.33
C GLY A 142 -26.17 -18.35 -7.70
N ALA A 143 -25.40 -18.88 -6.75
CA ALA A 143 -24.41 -19.93 -7.04
C ALA A 143 -24.02 -20.68 -5.75
N ALA A 144 -24.59 -21.88 -5.65
CA ALA A 144 -24.14 -23.10 -4.99
C ALA A 144 -23.12 -23.04 -3.83
N LYS A 145 -23.60 -23.41 -2.64
CA LYS A 145 -22.79 -24.02 -1.58
C LYS A 145 -22.43 -25.45 -2.00
N ALA A 146 -21.13 -25.73 -2.15
CA ALA A 146 -20.58 -27.06 -2.00
C ALA A 146 -19.81 -27.11 -0.66
N ALA A 147 -20.37 -27.83 0.31
CA ALA A 147 -19.66 -28.20 1.52
C ALA A 147 -18.71 -29.36 1.21
N LYS A 148 -17.43 -29.26 1.62
CA LYS A 148 -16.63 -30.37 2.18
C LYS A 148 -15.19 -29.96 2.52
N SER A 149 -14.82 -30.28 3.77
CA SER A 149 -13.47 -30.66 4.24
C SER A 149 -12.28 -29.75 3.90
N THR A 150 -12.21 -28.55 4.49
CA THR A 150 -10.95 -27.77 4.41
C THR A 150 -10.77 -26.82 5.59
N ASN A 151 -11.05 -27.25 6.82
CA ASN A 151 -10.93 -26.30 7.94
C ASN A 151 -9.46 -25.99 8.27
N ASP A 152 -8.54 -26.97 8.26
CA ASP A 152 -7.20 -26.71 8.80
C ASP A 152 -6.27 -25.93 7.85
N SER A 153 -6.28 -26.26 6.55
CA SER A 153 -5.52 -25.50 5.54
C SER A 153 -6.05 -24.06 5.38
N THR A 154 -7.37 -23.88 5.40
CA THR A 154 -8.00 -22.55 5.33
C THR A 154 -7.70 -21.73 6.58
N ILE A 155 -7.77 -22.33 7.77
CA ILE A 155 -7.38 -21.67 9.03
C ILE A 155 -5.91 -21.26 8.98
N THR A 156 -5.02 -22.15 8.53
CA THR A 156 -3.58 -21.86 8.41
C THR A 156 -3.32 -20.70 7.45
N ALA A 157 -4.01 -20.66 6.30
CA ALA A 157 -3.88 -19.58 5.34
C ALA A 157 -4.36 -18.24 5.90
N VAL A 158 -5.51 -18.23 6.60
CA VAL A 158 -6.06 -17.04 7.25
C VAL A 158 -5.13 -16.54 8.37
N VAL A 159 -4.54 -17.44 9.16
CA VAL A 159 -3.58 -17.09 10.22
C VAL A 159 -2.31 -16.48 9.64
N LYS A 160 -1.72 -17.07 8.59
CA LYS A 160 -0.56 -16.50 7.89
C LYS A 160 -0.84 -15.13 7.28
N ASP A 161 -2.01 -14.98 6.65
CA ASP A 161 -2.41 -13.69 6.08
C ASP A 161 -2.65 -12.63 7.17
N ALA A 162 -3.23 -13.02 8.31
CA ALA A 162 -3.43 -12.14 9.45
C ALA A 162 -2.09 -11.67 10.05
N GLN A 163 -1.14 -12.58 10.23
CA GLN A 163 0.22 -12.27 10.68
C GLN A 163 0.91 -11.30 9.73
N ARG A 164 0.82 -11.58 8.42
CA ARG A 164 1.40 -10.71 7.40
C ARG A 164 0.76 -9.32 7.38
N LEU A 165 -0.56 -9.22 7.53
CA LEU A 165 -1.24 -7.93 7.57
C LEU A 165 -0.94 -7.16 8.86
N LEU A 166 -0.82 -7.85 10.00
CA LEU A 166 -0.40 -7.26 11.27
C LEU A 166 1.06 -6.79 11.23
N SER A 167 1.97 -7.54 10.60
CA SER A 167 3.36 -7.11 10.40
C SER A 167 3.50 -5.95 9.41
N TRP A 168 2.46 -5.70 8.59
CA TRP A 168 2.30 -4.49 7.79
C TRP A 168 1.61 -3.33 8.53
N GLY A 169 1.39 -3.46 9.86
CA GLY A 169 0.80 -2.41 10.70
C GLY A 169 -0.72 -2.27 10.57
N ARG A 170 -1.39 -3.21 9.90
CA ARG A 170 -2.84 -3.18 9.68
C ARG A 170 -3.56 -3.53 10.98
N GLN A 171 -4.64 -2.80 11.29
CA GLN A 171 -5.36 -3.02 12.54
C GLN A 171 -6.28 -4.25 12.47
N TRP A 172 -6.45 -4.92 13.62
CA TRP A 172 -7.28 -6.13 13.78
C TRP A 172 -8.68 -6.03 13.17
N HIS A 173 -9.32 -4.87 13.25
CA HIS A 173 -10.67 -4.67 12.74
C HIS A 173 -10.75 -4.65 11.21
N GLU A 174 -9.64 -4.36 10.52
CA GLU A 174 -9.60 -4.31 9.07
C GLU A 174 -9.21 -5.65 8.43
N LEU A 175 -8.64 -6.58 9.21
CA LEU A 175 -8.16 -7.88 8.72
C LEU A 175 -9.24 -8.72 8.04
N PRO A 176 -10.48 -8.83 8.55
CA PRO A 176 -11.47 -9.70 7.94
C PRO A 176 -11.84 -9.31 6.52
N GLU A 177 -12.01 -8.00 6.28
CA GLU A 177 -12.33 -7.46 4.96
C GLU A 177 -11.13 -7.54 4.00
N ALA A 178 -9.91 -7.41 4.50
CA ALA A 178 -8.72 -7.57 3.66
C ALA A 178 -8.48 -9.02 3.24
N ILE A 179 -8.61 -9.97 4.17
CA ILE A 179 -8.38 -11.39 3.90
C ILE A 179 -9.49 -11.92 2.98
N ALA A 180 -10.74 -11.50 3.16
CA ALA A 180 -11.86 -11.93 2.31
C ALA A 180 -11.72 -11.47 0.84
N ARG A 181 -10.95 -10.42 0.55
CA ARG A 181 -10.66 -9.99 -0.84
C ARG A 181 -9.59 -10.82 -1.53
N ILE A 182 -8.83 -11.62 -0.80
CA ILE A 182 -7.79 -12.48 -1.38
C ILE A 182 -8.45 -13.70 -2.04
N ALA A 183 -8.09 -13.98 -3.29
CA ALA A 183 -8.65 -15.11 -4.02
C ALA A 183 -8.44 -16.44 -3.27
N GLY A 184 -9.50 -17.24 -3.15
CA GLY A 184 -9.47 -18.52 -2.45
C GLY A 184 -9.48 -18.39 -0.91
N ARG A 185 -9.91 -17.25 -0.36
CA ARG A 185 -10.15 -17.06 1.09
C ARG A 185 -11.63 -17.11 1.44
N PRO A 186 -11.94 -17.52 2.68
CA PRO A 186 -13.32 -17.58 3.14
C PRO A 186 -13.92 -16.18 3.32
N GLU A 187 -15.24 -16.12 3.33
CA GLU A 187 -16.02 -14.89 3.53
C GLU A 187 -15.67 -14.17 4.84
N ALA A 188 -15.83 -12.83 4.86
CA ALA A 188 -15.41 -11.98 5.97
C ALA A 188 -15.98 -12.41 7.33
N ALA A 189 -17.21 -12.96 7.35
CA ALA A 189 -17.83 -13.50 8.57
C ALA A 189 -17.07 -14.70 9.14
N GLN A 190 -16.61 -15.61 8.27
CA GLN A 190 -15.85 -16.79 8.67
C GLN A 190 -14.42 -16.42 9.05
N VAL A 191 -13.81 -15.45 8.36
CA VAL A 191 -12.51 -14.90 8.77
C VAL A 191 -12.58 -14.28 10.17
N ARG A 192 -13.61 -13.47 10.48
CA ARG A 192 -13.82 -12.93 11.83
C ARG A 192 -13.84 -14.02 12.90
N GLN A 193 -14.52 -15.13 12.63
CA GLN A 193 -14.60 -16.25 13.56
C GLN A 193 -13.24 -16.92 13.78
N ILE A 194 -12.47 -17.14 12.71
CA ILE A 194 -11.13 -17.73 12.77
C ILE A 194 -10.17 -16.82 13.54
N LEU A 195 -10.16 -15.52 13.23
CA LEU A 195 -9.31 -14.53 13.91
C LEU A 195 -9.64 -14.44 15.39
N ARG A 196 -10.93 -14.46 15.77
CA ARG A 196 -11.35 -14.43 17.17
C ARG A 196 -10.89 -15.66 17.93
N ALA A 197 -10.95 -16.84 17.32
CA ALA A 197 -10.55 -18.11 17.94
C ALA A 197 -9.01 -18.26 18.07
N ARG A 198 -8.24 -17.66 17.16
CA ARG A 198 -6.77 -17.82 17.08
C ARG A 198 -5.99 -16.56 17.47
N ARG A 199 -6.66 -15.53 18.01
CA ARG A 199 -6.08 -14.21 18.29
C ARG A 199 -4.80 -14.27 19.14
N ALA A 200 -4.85 -14.98 20.28
CA ALA A 200 -3.72 -15.07 21.20
C ALA A 200 -2.47 -15.71 20.55
N ALA A 201 -2.67 -16.75 19.73
CA ALA A 201 -1.57 -17.41 19.02
C ALA A 201 -0.95 -16.51 17.94
N ILE A 202 -1.77 -15.69 17.27
CA ILE A 202 -1.29 -14.71 16.29
C ILE A 202 -0.50 -13.59 16.99
N GLU A 203 -0.98 -13.07 18.12
CA GLU A 203 -0.30 -12.02 18.89
C GLU A 203 1.05 -12.50 19.45
N GLN A 204 1.14 -13.74 19.94
CA GLN A 204 2.41 -14.36 20.37
C GLN A 204 3.41 -14.47 19.22
N GLN A 205 3.00 -15.00 18.07
CA GLN A 205 3.90 -15.17 16.93
C GLN A 205 4.32 -13.85 16.26
N VAL A 206 3.46 -12.83 16.28
CA VAL A 206 3.82 -11.48 15.81
C VAL A 206 4.77 -10.79 16.80
N GLY A 207 4.59 -11.02 18.10
CA GLY A 207 5.49 -10.52 19.14
C GLY A 207 6.89 -11.13 19.07
N GLU A 208 6.99 -12.45 18.88
CA GLU A 208 8.27 -13.17 18.75
C GLU A 208 9.04 -12.81 17.47
N GLY A 209 8.33 -12.56 16.36
CA GLY A 209 8.93 -12.17 15.07
C GLY A 209 9.45 -10.73 15.00
N ASN A 210 9.21 -9.90 16.03
CA ASN A 210 9.64 -8.50 16.08
C ASN A 210 10.81 -8.27 17.07
N THR A 211 11.37 -9.35 17.62
CA THR A 211 12.45 -9.35 18.63
C THR A 211 13.79 -9.92 18.14
N HIS A 212 13.97 -10.13 16.83
CA HIS A 212 15.23 -10.62 16.25
C HIS A 212 15.79 -9.66 15.20
#